data_AF-A0A954SLK4-F1
#
_entry.id   AF-A0A954SLK4-F1
#
_cell.length_a   1.000
_cell.length_b   1.000
_cell.length_c   1.000
_cell.angle_alpha   90.00
_cell.angle_beta   90.00
_cell.angle_gamma   90.00
#
_symmetry.space_group_name_H-M   'P 1'
#
loop_
_entity.id
_entity.type
_entity.pdbx_description
1 polymer ?
#
loop_
_entity_poly.entity_id
_entity_poly.type
_entity_poly.pdbx_seq_one_letter_code
_entity_poly.pdbx_strand_id
1 'polypeptide(L)'
;MGRFRLAQPTQPFLVRWLLSFYEFSASLKLAVVLIFTTAVVLAVATFVESTCGTKGVQWYIYQTPWFLTLLALLAWNIFCAAAIRYPWKRHQTGFVITHIGLLTLLAGAGIQYEGAINSQLLVYEKQSSHTAVDLDHGYLVADGLPGTTGEMTFPLKLGPFSWREDPPSPRWRQLMSLFGQDDVSKPWQHAPITLFDKEGFKVEVVDYLGRSERLQVPRLSLKFQNPMIAAMGGPDGIPIELTYDSTRGFVEERFPRFGTIVFWRVSQDLFDTFTKTIPTRLVEGDGMVVLWWNDEALDVSVGRLLAEEKPVELAEGLTVELVSYAHNVDLERFMHPDPSQRKLADAKLREGEEAKPAVELKVKVTPMDADGKPTGDPKEVQVYRFASLPFAKYDKDLPPGLGIEYYHPDLQGRVEIVESPERKLAYRVWQNKQQRIVAWGEIKEGETVNTWATGGDDSAWKMTLLRYLAEDDDVQRLNNRAQTPYKVIALPFDKDDPAFGVTRTVKIRTTWKEGEETKTREQWLRQNLPEPWDDP
;
A
#
# COMPACT_ATOMS: atom_id res chain seq x y z
N MET A 1 47.19 -0.40 -48.69
CA MET A 1 45.92 -0.51 -49.45
C MET A 1 45.48 0.90 -49.86
N GLY A 2 45.27 1.13 -51.16
CA GLY A 2 45.03 2.47 -51.70
C GLY A 2 43.72 3.08 -51.21
N ARG A 3 43.76 4.34 -50.76
CA ARG A 3 42.56 5.16 -50.53
C ARG A 3 41.86 5.35 -51.88
N PHE A 4 40.66 4.82 -52.04
CA PHE A 4 39.79 5.19 -53.15
C PHE A 4 39.37 6.65 -52.93
N ARG A 5 40.03 7.60 -53.62
CA ARG A 5 39.63 9.01 -53.67
C ARG A 5 38.68 9.19 -54.85
N LEU A 6 37.39 9.11 -54.59
CA LEU A 6 36.28 9.36 -55.51
C LEU A 6 36.03 10.87 -55.66
N ALA A 7 36.19 11.64 -54.59
CA ALA A 7 36.02 13.09 -54.58
C ALA A 7 37.25 13.80 -55.19
N GLN A 8 37.04 14.46 -56.33
CA GLN A 8 38.08 15.21 -57.05
C GLN A 8 37.77 16.72 -57.06
N PRO A 9 38.80 17.61 -57.02
CA PRO A 9 38.59 19.07 -57.03
C PRO A 9 37.89 19.59 -58.29
N THR A 10 37.87 18.80 -59.37
CA THR A 10 37.28 19.13 -60.68
C THR A 10 35.77 18.87 -60.77
N GLN A 11 35.16 18.27 -59.75
CA GLN A 11 33.74 17.91 -59.75
C GLN A 11 32.84 19.07 -59.25
N PRO A 12 31.57 19.15 -59.70
CA PRO A 12 30.59 20.11 -59.18
C PRO A 12 30.43 19.98 -57.67
N PHE A 13 30.18 21.09 -56.97
CA PHE A 13 30.10 21.14 -55.51
C PHE A 13 29.20 20.05 -54.91
N LEU A 14 27.99 19.87 -55.45
CA LEU A 14 27.02 18.86 -54.97
C LEU A 14 27.54 17.43 -55.15
N VAL A 15 28.16 17.13 -56.30
CA VAL A 15 28.70 15.79 -56.59
C VAL A 15 29.90 15.49 -55.69
N ARG A 16 30.79 16.47 -55.50
CA ARG A 16 31.93 16.35 -54.60
C ARG A 16 31.48 16.13 -53.16
N TRP A 17 30.44 16.84 -52.71
CA TRP A 17 29.89 16.70 -51.37
C TRP A 17 29.30 15.30 -51.16
N LEU A 18 28.49 14.80 -52.11
CA LEU A 18 27.91 13.46 -52.05
C LEU A 18 28.97 12.34 -52.05
N LEU A 19 29.99 12.44 -52.91
CA LEU A 19 31.08 11.47 -52.97
C LEU A 19 31.94 11.50 -51.70
N SER A 20 32.17 12.69 -51.15
CA SER A 20 32.90 12.84 -49.87
C SER A 20 32.11 12.25 -48.70
N PHE A 21 30.79 12.44 -48.68
CA PHE A 21 29.91 11.81 -47.69
C PHE A 21 29.93 10.28 -47.81
N TYR A 22 29.83 9.75 -49.03
CA TYR A 22 29.93 8.31 -49.28
C TYR A 22 31.29 7.72 -48.86
N GLU A 23 32.40 8.39 -49.17
CA GLU A 23 33.75 7.98 -48.72
C GLU A 23 33.87 7.98 -47.19
N PHE A 24 33.30 8.99 -46.53
CA PHE A 24 33.26 9.07 -45.07
C PHE A 24 32.42 7.92 -44.48
N SER A 25 31.24 7.67 -45.04
CA SER A 25 30.37 6.54 -44.66
C SER A 25 31.04 5.19 -44.88
N ALA A 26 31.90 5.03 -45.89
CA ALA A 26 32.66 3.81 -46.15
C ALA A 26 33.97 3.67 -45.35
N SER A 27 34.27 4.62 -44.45
CA SER A 27 35.57 4.69 -43.80
C SER A 27 35.75 3.67 -42.67
N LEU A 28 36.95 3.09 -42.56
CA LEU A 28 37.32 2.19 -41.46
C LEU A 28 37.32 2.90 -40.10
N LYS A 29 37.67 4.19 -40.07
CA LYS A 29 37.66 4.98 -38.83
C LYS A 29 36.25 5.10 -38.25
N LEU A 30 35.26 5.37 -39.10
CA LEU A 30 33.86 5.40 -38.70
C LEU A 30 33.40 4.03 -38.19
N ALA A 31 33.78 2.95 -38.88
CA ALA A 31 33.47 1.59 -38.45
C ALA A 31 34.00 1.28 -37.03
N VAL A 32 35.27 1.62 -36.75
CA VAL A 32 35.88 1.41 -35.42
C VAL A 32 35.14 2.21 -34.34
N VAL A 33 34.79 3.47 -34.61
CA VAL A 33 34.02 4.29 -33.66
C VAL A 33 32.65 3.69 -33.41
N LEU A 34 31.91 3.30 -34.45
CA LEU A 34 30.58 2.71 -34.31
C LEU A 34 30.63 1.39 -33.53
N ILE A 35 31.54 0.49 -33.87
CA ILE A 35 31.71 -0.80 -33.17
C ILE A 35 32.09 -0.58 -31.71
N PHE A 36 33.02 0.34 -31.43
CA PHE A 36 33.41 0.66 -30.06
C PHE A 36 32.25 1.23 -29.25
N THR A 37 31.50 2.19 -29.81
CA THR A 37 30.30 2.74 -29.18
C THR A 37 29.25 1.66 -28.93
N THR A 38 28.97 0.80 -29.91
CA THR A 38 28.05 -0.33 -29.74
C THR A 38 28.54 -1.28 -28.64
N ALA A 39 29.83 -1.60 -28.59
CA ALA A 39 30.39 -2.46 -27.55
C ALA A 39 30.24 -1.87 -26.14
N VAL A 40 30.48 -0.55 -25.98
CA VAL A 40 30.25 0.16 -24.71
C VAL A 40 28.78 0.13 -24.34
N VAL A 41 27.88 0.40 -25.27
CA VAL A 41 26.42 0.35 -25.04
C VAL A 41 25.98 -1.05 -24.62
N LEU A 42 26.46 -2.10 -25.29
CA LEU A 42 26.14 -3.49 -24.93
C LEU A 42 26.69 -3.87 -23.56
N ALA A 43 27.91 -3.44 -23.21
CA ALA A 43 28.45 -3.65 -21.87
C ALA A 43 27.58 -2.99 -20.79
N VAL A 44 27.15 -1.74 -21.03
CA VAL A 44 26.19 -1.06 -20.15
C VAL A 44 24.86 -1.82 -20.09
N ALA A 45 24.35 -2.30 -21.23
CA ALA A 45 23.12 -3.06 -21.31
C ALA A 45 23.18 -4.35 -20.46
N THR A 46 24.32 -5.04 -20.43
CA THR A 46 24.52 -6.21 -19.57
C THR A 46 24.42 -5.87 -18.08
N PHE A 47 24.99 -4.74 -17.64
CA PHE A 47 24.82 -4.29 -16.26
C PHE A 47 23.36 -3.94 -15.94
N VAL A 48 22.69 -3.23 -16.84
CA VAL A 48 21.27 -2.87 -16.68
C VAL A 48 20.39 -4.10 -16.62
N GLU A 49 20.63 -5.10 -17.47
CA GLU A 49 19.89 -6.37 -17.45
C GLU A 49 20.09 -7.10 -16.13
N SER A 50 21.31 -7.09 -15.58
CA SER A 50 21.60 -7.73 -14.29
C SER A 50 20.82 -7.11 -13.12
N THR A 51 20.49 -5.82 -13.19
CA THR A 51 19.77 -5.10 -12.13
C THR A 51 18.27 -5.01 -12.36
N CYS A 52 17.86 -4.81 -13.62
CA CYS A 52 16.49 -4.46 -14.00
C CYS A 52 15.75 -5.61 -14.72
N GLY A 53 16.44 -6.72 -15.00
CA GLY A 53 15.95 -7.81 -15.82
C GLY A 53 15.85 -7.48 -17.31
N THR A 54 15.50 -8.48 -18.11
CA THR A 54 15.41 -8.38 -19.58
C THR A 54 14.40 -7.34 -20.05
N LYS A 55 13.26 -7.18 -19.34
CA LYS A 55 12.25 -6.15 -19.68
C LYS A 55 12.79 -4.73 -19.49
N GLY A 56 13.56 -4.51 -18.42
CA GLY A 56 14.16 -3.22 -18.14
C GLY A 56 15.16 -2.77 -19.20
N VAL A 57 16.07 -3.66 -19.63
CA VAL A 57 17.07 -3.34 -20.66
C VAL A 57 16.43 -3.14 -22.04
N GLN A 58 15.37 -3.88 -22.36
CA GLN A 58 14.61 -3.67 -23.59
C GLN A 58 13.99 -2.27 -23.61
N TRP A 59 13.34 -1.86 -22.52
CA TRP A 59 12.72 -0.54 -22.40
C TRP A 59 13.73 0.61 -22.46
N TYR A 60 14.85 0.52 -21.73
CA TYR A 60 15.80 1.62 -21.62
C TYR A 60 16.80 1.71 -22.78
N ILE A 61 17.11 0.60 -23.46
CA ILE A 61 18.18 0.55 -24.47
C ILE A 61 17.64 -0.02 -25.77
N TYR A 62 17.26 -1.30 -25.82
CA TYR A 62 17.08 -1.99 -27.09
C TYR A 62 15.88 -1.48 -27.92
N GLN A 63 14.80 -1.06 -27.28
CA GLN A 63 13.60 -0.54 -27.95
C GLN A 63 13.59 0.99 -28.05
N THR A 64 14.76 1.63 -27.93
CA THR A 64 14.86 3.09 -28.07
C THR A 64 15.24 3.50 -29.50
N PRO A 65 14.70 4.62 -30.01
CA PRO A 65 15.05 5.10 -31.36
C PRO A 65 16.53 5.40 -31.56
N TRP A 66 17.25 5.78 -30.50
CA TRP A 66 18.68 6.11 -30.59
C TRP A 66 19.54 4.86 -30.77
N PHE A 67 19.19 3.75 -30.10
CA PHE A 67 19.90 2.48 -30.26
C PHE A 67 19.64 1.90 -31.66
N LEU A 68 18.40 1.98 -32.13
CA LEU A 68 18.07 1.63 -33.51
C LEU A 68 18.86 2.47 -34.52
N THR A 69 18.99 3.78 -34.28
CA THR A 69 19.80 4.68 -35.13
C THR A 69 21.27 4.27 -35.12
N LEU A 70 21.83 3.89 -33.97
CA LEU A 70 23.20 3.38 -33.88
C LEU A 70 23.39 2.11 -34.73
N LEU A 71 22.46 1.15 -34.66
CA LEU A 71 22.48 -0.06 -35.48
C LEU A 71 22.30 0.26 -36.98
N ALA A 72 21.43 1.19 -37.32
CA ALA A 72 21.23 1.64 -38.70
C ALA A 72 22.48 2.33 -39.28
N LEU A 73 23.16 3.15 -38.49
CA LEU A 73 24.43 3.78 -38.87
C LEU A 73 25.54 2.73 -39.10
N LEU A 74 25.59 1.70 -38.25
CA LEU A 74 26.51 0.58 -38.42
C LEU A 74 26.19 -0.19 -39.72
N ALA A 75 24.92 -0.52 -39.96
CA ALA A 75 24.48 -1.17 -41.21
C ALA A 75 24.85 -0.34 -42.44
N TRP A 76 24.60 0.97 -42.40
CA TRP A 76 24.94 1.90 -43.47
C TRP A 76 26.44 1.92 -43.75
N ASN A 77 27.27 1.97 -42.71
CA ASN A 77 28.73 1.93 -42.84
C ASN A 77 29.21 0.63 -43.51
N ILE A 78 28.70 -0.53 -43.06
CA ILE A 78 29.03 -1.85 -43.61
C ILE A 78 28.63 -1.91 -45.10
N PHE A 79 27.44 -1.43 -45.44
CA PHE A 79 26.96 -1.39 -46.81
C PHE A 79 27.86 -0.53 -47.71
N CYS A 80 28.16 0.70 -47.31
CA CYS A 80 29.05 1.59 -48.07
C CYS A 80 30.48 1.01 -48.20
N ALA A 81 31.00 0.40 -47.14
CA ALA A 81 32.33 -0.21 -47.12
C ALA A 81 32.43 -1.45 -48.04
N ALA A 82 31.35 -2.22 -48.18
CA ALA A 82 31.27 -3.33 -49.11
C ALA A 82 31.07 -2.86 -50.56
N ALA A 83 30.19 -1.87 -50.77
CA ALA A 83 29.84 -1.33 -52.09
C ALA A 83 31.00 -0.58 -52.76
N ILE A 84 31.82 0.18 -52.02
CA ILE A 84 32.97 0.92 -52.60
C ILE A 84 34.05 -0.02 -53.19
N ARG A 85 34.04 -1.30 -52.82
CA ARG A 85 34.98 -2.31 -53.30
C ARG A 85 34.45 -3.12 -54.48
N TYR A 86 33.26 -2.79 -54.97
CA TYR A 86 32.72 -3.37 -56.19
C TYR A 86 33.54 -2.90 -57.41
N PRO A 87 33.90 -3.78 -58.36
CA PRO A 87 33.55 -5.19 -58.49
C PRO A 87 34.45 -6.13 -57.66
N TRP A 88 33.82 -7.03 -56.90
CA TRP A 88 34.52 -7.97 -56.00
C TRP A 88 35.26 -9.08 -56.76
N LYS A 89 36.45 -9.44 -56.29
CA LYS A 89 37.28 -10.52 -56.87
C LYS A 89 37.07 -11.85 -56.13
N ARG A 90 37.35 -13.00 -56.79
CA ARG A 90 37.17 -14.35 -56.21
C ARG A 90 37.88 -14.59 -54.86
N HIS A 91 38.98 -13.90 -54.57
CA HIS A 91 39.66 -14.00 -53.27
C HIS A 91 39.01 -13.15 -52.16
N GLN A 92 38.06 -12.28 -52.50
CA GLN A 92 37.31 -11.44 -51.56
C GLN A 92 35.95 -12.04 -51.20
N THR A 93 35.68 -13.29 -51.57
CA THR A 93 34.42 -13.99 -51.28
C THR A 93 34.10 -14.00 -49.79
N GLY A 94 35.09 -14.30 -48.94
CA GLY A 94 34.93 -14.25 -47.48
C GLY A 94 34.52 -12.86 -46.98
N PHE A 95 35.16 -11.80 -47.48
CA PHE A 95 34.79 -10.42 -47.16
C PHE A 95 33.33 -10.12 -47.52
N VAL A 96 32.91 -10.46 -48.75
CA VAL A 96 31.54 -10.21 -49.22
C VAL A 96 30.52 -11.00 -48.41
N ILE A 97 30.76 -12.30 -48.17
CA ILE A 97 29.86 -13.17 -47.41
C ILE A 97 29.66 -12.64 -45.99
N THR A 98 30.73 -12.24 -45.29
CA THR A 98 30.62 -11.70 -43.93
C THR A 98 29.80 -10.41 -43.89
N HIS A 99 30.01 -9.48 -44.84
CA HIS A 99 29.29 -8.21 -44.85
C HIS A 99 27.83 -8.39 -45.22
N ILE A 100 27.52 -9.29 -46.18
CA ILE A 100 26.14 -9.65 -46.49
C ILE A 100 25.47 -10.29 -45.29
N GLY A 101 26.11 -11.27 -44.63
CA GLY A 101 25.56 -11.92 -43.44
C GLY A 101 25.27 -10.94 -42.31
N LEU A 102 26.18 -9.98 -42.07
CA LEU A 102 25.98 -8.94 -41.06
C LEU A 102 24.84 -7.98 -41.43
N LEU A 103 24.72 -7.59 -42.70
CA LEU A 103 23.59 -6.80 -43.20
C LEU A 103 22.27 -7.56 -43.07
N THR A 104 22.27 -8.87 -43.31
CA THR A 104 21.09 -9.73 -43.10
C THR A 104 20.66 -9.76 -41.64
N LEU A 105 21.60 -9.90 -40.69
CA LEU A 105 21.31 -9.87 -39.26
C LEU A 105 20.73 -8.51 -38.83
N LEU A 106 21.33 -7.41 -39.28
CA LEU A 106 20.86 -6.06 -38.95
C LEU A 106 19.49 -5.76 -39.57
N ALA A 107 19.23 -6.23 -40.80
CA ALA A 107 17.91 -6.14 -41.41
C ALA A 107 16.86 -6.95 -40.62
N GLY A 108 17.20 -8.16 -40.18
CA GLY A 108 16.34 -8.97 -39.30
C GLY A 108 16.01 -8.26 -37.98
N ALA A 109 17.00 -7.62 -37.34
CA ALA A 109 16.79 -6.83 -36.14
C ALA A 109 15.86 -5.62 -36.37
N GLY A 110 15.98 -4.95 -37.52
CA GLY A 110 15.08 -3.87 -37.91
C GLY A 110 13.62 -4.33 -38.09
N ILE A 111 13.42 -5.47 -38.77
CA ILE A 111 12.08 -6.08 -38.92
C ILE A 111 11.50 -6.45 -37.54
N GLN A 112 12.33 -7.00 -36.65
CA GLN A 112 11.92 -7.36 -35.30
C GLN A 112 11.50 -6.13 -34.48
N TYR A 113 12.20 -4.99 -34.62
CA TYR A 113 11.84 -3.76 -33.92
C TYR A 113 10.44 -3.24 -34.28
N GLU A 114 10.02 -3.34 -35.55
CA GLU A 114 8.72 -2.83 -35.99
C GLU A 114 7.56 -3.81 -35.76
N GLY A 115 7.82 -5.12 -35.80
CA GLY A 115 6.74 -6.13 -35.88
C GLY A 115 6.78 -7.26 -34.85
N ALA A 116 7.74 -7.28 -33.92
CA ALA A 116 7.80 -8.35 -32.93
C ALA A 116 6.75 -8.18 -31.83
N ILE A 117 6.00 -9.24 -31.59
CA ILE A 117 5.09 -9.37 -30.45
C ILE A 117 5.72 -10.35 -29.47
N ASN A 118 5.97 -9.89 -28.24
CA ASN A 118 6.51 -10.71 -27.16
C ASN A 118 5.32 -11.25 -26.34
N SER A 119 4.91 -12.49 -26.61
CA SER A 119 3.81 -13.12 -25.87
C SER A 119 4.25 -14.42 -25.20
N GLN A 120 3.60 -14.73 -24.09
CA GLN A 120 3.77 -16.00 -23.38
C GLN A 120 2.62 -16.94 -23.74
N LEU A 121 2.96 -18.18 -24.13
CA LEU A 121 1.99 -19.24 -24.37
C LEU A 121 2.04 -20.21 -23.19
N LEU A 122 0.99 -20.23 -22.37
CA LEU A 122 0.86 -21.19 -21.27
C LEU A 122 0.46 -22.54 -21.84
N VAL A 123 1.30 -23.56 -21.64
CA VAL A 123 1.04 -24.93 -22.08
C VAL A 123 1.18 -25.86 -20.88
N TYR A 124 0.09 -26.51 -20.49
CA TYR A 124 0.07 -27.48 -19.40
C TYR A 124 0.36 -28.89 -19.91
N GLU A 125 0.81 -29.78 -19.03
CA GLU A 125 1.07 -31.17 -19.39
C GLU A 125 -0.15 -31.83 -20.03
N LYS A 126 0.06 -32.47 -21.20
CA LYS A 126 -0.98 -33.13 -22.01
C LYS A 126 -2.05 -32.18 -22.57
N GLN A 127 -1.86 -30.87 -22.49
CA GLN A 127 -2.74 -29.87 -23.09
C GLN A 127 -2.04 -29.13 -24.24
N SER A 128 -2.83 -28.56 -25.14
CA SER A 128 -2.38 -27.63 -26.18
C SER A 128 -3.03 -26.26 -25.96
N SER A 129 -2.29 -25.18 -26.19
CA SER A 129 -2.80 -23.82 -26.11
C SER A 129 -2.69 -23.11 -27.45
N HIS A 130 -3.70 -22.32 -27.79
CA HIS A 130 -3.77 -21.52 -29.02
C HIS A 130 -3.80 -20.01 -28.73
N THR A 131 -3.66 -19.62 -27.47
CA THR A 131 -3.78 -18.23 -27.02
C THR A 131 -2.49 -17.81 -26.33
N ALA A 132 -1.75 -16.91 -26.97
CA ALA A 132 -0.59 -16.27 -26.36
C ALA A 132 -1.01 -14.96 -25.69
N VAL A 133 -0.49 -14.71 -24.49
CA VAL A 133 -0.77 -13.50 -23.72
C VAL A 133 0.41 -12.56 -23.81
N ASP A 134 0.19 -11.35 -24.33
CA ASP A 134 1.16 -10.26 -24.27
C ASP A 134 0.97 -9.54 -22.92
N LEU A 135 1.96 -9.66 -22.03
CA LEU A 135 1.98 -8.96 -20.75
C LEU A 135 2.69 -7.61 -20.84
N ASP A 136 3.23 -7.22 -21.99
CA ASP A 136 4.05 -6.02 -22.16
C ASP A 136 3.26 -4.87 -22.81
N HIS A 137 2.25 -5.19 -23.64
CA HIS A 137 1.32 -4.21 -24.19
C HIS A 137 -0.01 -4.19 -23.42
N GLY A 138 -0.27 -3.11 -22.69
CA GLY A 138 -1.58 -2.86 -22.09
C GLY A 138 -2.53 -2.26 -23.10
N TYR A 139 -3.82 -2.57 -22.99
CA TYR A 139 -4.87 -1.85 -23.69
C TYR A 139 -5.94 -1.43 -22.69
N LEU A 140 -6.47 -0.22 -22.87
CA LEU A 140 -7.64 0.26 -22.13
C LEU A 140 -8.82 0.26 -23.10
N VAL A 141 -9.85 -0.50 -22.74
CA VAL A 141 -11.13 -0.49 -23.47
C VAL A 141 -12.09 0.42 -22.73
N ALA A 142 -12.69 1.36 -23.46
CA ALA A 142 -13.75 2.22 -22.95
C ALA A 142 -14.93 2.20 -23.92
N ASP A 143 -16.13 2.12 -23.38
CA ASP A 143 -17.40 2.20 -24.12
C ASP A 143 -18.20 3.42 -23.67
N GLY A 144 -19.09 3.91 -24.53
CA GLY A 144 -19.98 5.04 -24.23
C GLY A 144 -19.28 6.40 -24.13
N LEU A 145 -18.12 6.56 -24.78
CA LEU A 145 -17.43 7.85 -24.81
C LEU A 145 -18.18 8.86 -25.71
N PRO A 146 -18.22 10.16 -25.34
CA PRO A 146 -18.95 11.18 -26.10
C PRO A 146 -18.51 11.25 -27.58
N GLY A 147 -19.47 11.38 -28.49
CA GLY A 147 -19.20 11.45 -29.92
C GLY A 147 -18.64 10.16 -30.55
N THR A 148 -18.71 9.01 -29.86
CA THR A 148 -18.25 7.71 -30.38
C THR A 148 -19.31 6.64 -30.27
N THR A 149 -19.28 5.69 -31.21
CA THR A 149 -20.22 4.57 -31.27
C THR A 149 -19.47 3.27 -31.06
N GLY A 150 -19.73 2.61 -29.93
CA GLY A 150 -19.14 1.32 -29.55
C GLY A 150 -17.83 1.43 -28.77
N GLU A 151 -17.21 0.28 -28.54
CA GLU A 151 -15.98 0.14 -27.77
C GLU A 151 -14.78 0.79 -28.48
N MET A 152 -14.04 1.62 -27.77
CA MET A 152 -12.74 2.13 -28.20
C MET A 152 -11.62 1.48 -27.40
N THR A 153 -10.58 1.08 -28.12
CA THR A 153 -9.39 0.47 -27.54
C THR A 153 -8.20 1.42 -27.66
N PHE A 154 -7.59 1.75 -26.52
CA PHE A 154 -6.44 2.63 -26.43
C PHE A 154 -5.19 1.80 -26.08
N PRO A 155 -4.17 1.74 -26.95
CA PRO A 155 -2.91 1.07 -26.62
C PRO A 155 -2.13 1.89 -25.58
N LEU A 156 -1.64 1.21 -24.54
CA LEU A 156 -0.88 1.79 -23.44
C LEU A 156 0.52 1.18 -23.36
N LYS A 157 1.54 2.02 -23.58
CA LYS A 157 2.95 1.67 -23.33
C LYS A 157 3.38 2.24 -21.99
N LEU A 158 3.04 1.54 -20.90
CA LEU A 158 3.28 2.00 -19.53
C LEU A 158 4.71 1.72 -19.04
N GLY A 159 5.38 0.76 -19.70
CA GLY A 159 6.70 0.28 -19.32
C GLY A 159 6.66 -0.76 -18.20
N PRO A 160 7.83 -1.34 -17.85
CA PRO A 160 7.91 -2.38 -16.83
C PRO A 160 7.90 -1.85 -15.39
N PHE A 161 8.16 -0.56 -15.15
CA PHE A 161 8.32 0.01 -13.81
C PHE A 161 7.14 0.92 -13.41
N SER A 162 6.84 0.96 -12.12
CA SER A 162 5.91 1.92 -11.54
C SER A 162 6.38 3.36 -11.79
N TRP A 163 5.45 4.27 -12.08
CA TRP A 163 5.77 5.67 -12.36
C TRP A 163 6.25 6.47 -11.15
N ARG A 164 5.99 5.96 -9.94
CA ARG A 164 6.38 6.60 -8.68
C ARG A 164 7.55 5.93 -7.96
N GLU A 165 8.00 4.77 -8.44
CA GLU A 165 9.15 4.08 -7.84
C GLU A 165 10.43 4.58 -8.49
N ASP A 166 11.42 4.87 -7.67
CA ASP A 166 12.76 5.16 -8.18
C ASP A 166 13.25 3.97 -9.00
N PRO A 167 13.89 4.19 -10.17
CA PRO A 167 14.50 3.11 -10.90
C PRO A 167 15.48 2.36 -9.98
N PRO A 168 15.61 1.02 -10.11
CA PRO A 168 16.17 0.13 -9.09
C PRO A 168 17.64 0.38 -8.73
N SER A 169 18.33 1.36 -9.34
CA SER A 169 19.60 1.85 -8.82
C SER A 169 19.77 3.38 -8.99
N PRO A 170 20.22 4.09 -7.93
CA PRO A 170 20.56 5.52 -8.00
C PRO A 170 21.66 5.84 -9.05
N ARG A 171 22.55 4.88 -9.32
CA ARG A 171 23.64 5.01 -10.31
C ARG A 171 23.14 5.10 -11.75
N TRP A 172 22.01 4.45 -12.06
CA TRP A 172 21.42 4.50 -13.39
C TRP A 172 20.81 5.88 -13.69
N ARG A 173 20.17 6.49 -12.70
CA ARG A 173 19.62 7.85 -12.80
C ARG A 173 20.73 8.88 -13.03
N GLN A 174 21.87 8.72 -12.35
CA GLN A 174 23.06 9.55 -12.58
C GLN A 174 23.63 9.40 -13.99
N LEU A 175 23.57 8.20 -14.58
CA LEU A 175 23.99 8.00 -15.95
C LEU A 175 23.01 8.65 -16.93
N MET A 176 21.71 8.52 -16.70
CA MET A 176 20.68 9.04 -17.60
C MET A 176 20.54 10.57 -17.55
N SER A 177 20.84 11.20 -16.42
CA SER A 177 20.88 12.68 -16.34
C SER A 177 21.96 13.30 -17.23
N LEU A 178 23.06 12.57 -17.50
CA LEU A 178 24.09 13.00 -18.47
C LEU A 178 23.55 13.09 -19.91
N PHE A 179 22.44 12.42 -20.21
CA PHE A 179 21.78 12.41 -21.52
C PHE A 179 20.52 13.29 -21.56
N GLY A 180 20.35 14.19 -20.58
CA GLY A 180 19.28 15.19 -20.59
C GLY A 180 17.93 14.71 -20.05
N GLN A 181 17.89 13.57 -19.34
CA GLN A 181 16.72 13.16 -18.55
C GLN A 181 16.76 13.73 -17.12
N ASP A 182 15.58 13.82 -16.50
CA ASP A 182 15.23 14.64 -15.33
C ASP A 182 16.18 14.58 -14.11
N ASP A 183 16.15 15.68 -13.36
CA ASP A 183 16.89 15.96 -12.12
C ASP A 183 16.74 14.85 -11.06
N VAL A 184 17.88 14.33 -10.59
CA VAL A 184 17.99 13.21 -9.62
C VAL A 184 17.37 13.57 -8.25
N SER A 185 17.19 14.85 -7.95
CA SER A 185 16.64 15.34 -6.68
C SER A 185 15.11 15.39 -6.62
N LYS A 186 14.40 15.19 -7.74
CA LYS A 186 12.93 15.26 -7.78
C LYS A 186 12.32 13.86 -7.96
N PRO A 187 11.19 13.56 -7.28
CA PRO A 187 10.44 12.34 -7.56
C PRO A 187 10.02 12.35 -9.03
N TRP A 188 10.30 11.25 -9.73
CA TRP A 188 9.91 11.12 -11.12
C TRP A 188 8.38 11.22 -11.24
N GLN A 189 7.91 12.15 -12.08
CA GLN A 189 6.50 12.31 -12.38
C GLN A 189 6.33 12.18 -13.88
N HIS A 190 5.78 11.06 -14.32
CA HIS A 190 5.38 10.90 -15.71
C HIS A 190 4.23 11.87 -16.01
N ALA A 191 4.31 12.62 -17.12
CA ALA A 191 3.21 13.49 -17.54
C ALA A 191 1.96 12.63 -17.84
N PRO A 192 0.74 13.07 -17.49
CA PRO A 192 -0.46 12.30 -17.77
C PRO A 192 -0.59 11.95 -19.26
N ILE A 193 -0.93 10.69 -19.56
CA ILE A 193 -1.20 10.25 -20.93
C ILE A 193 -2.68 10.51 -21.23
N THR A 194 -2.97 11.50 -22.06
CA THR A 194 -4.34 11.76 -22.53
C THR A 194 -4.74 10.69 -23.54
N LEU A 195 -5.77 9.90 -23.21
CA LEU A 195 -6.35 8.87 -24.08
C LEU A 195 -7.48 9.42 -24.94
N PHE A 196 -8.28 10.31 -24.36
CA PHE A 196 -9.44 10.89 -25.00
C PHE A 196 -9.61 12.33 -24.55
N ASP A 197 -9.92 13.23 -25.49
CA ASP A 197 -10.22 14.63 -25.23
C ASP A 197 -11.17 15.15 -26.32
N LYS A 198 -12.48 15.10 -26.04
CA LYS A 198 -13.53 15.65 -26.92
C LYS A 198 -14.74 16.10 -26.11
N GLU A 199 -15.45 17.10 -26.63
CA GLU A 199 -16.74 17.56 -26.08
C GLU A 199 -16.69 17.95 -24.59
N GLY A 200 -15.54 18.41 -24.10
CA GLY A 200 -15.34 18.72 -22.69
C GLY A 200 -15.23 17.50 -21.77
N PHE A 201 -15.09 16.31 -22.35
CA PHE A 201 -14.82 15.05 -21.67
C PHE A 201 -13.38 14.60 -21.96
N LYS A 202 -12.58 14.43 -20.91
CA LYS A 202 -11.17 14.06 -20.97
C LYS A 202 -10.91 12.79 -20.16
N VAL A 203 -10.15 11.86 -20.71
CA VAL A 203 -9.69 10.65 -20.02
C VAL A 203 -8.16 10.61 -20.07
N GLU A 204 -7.53 10.53 -18.91
CA GLU A 204 -6.08 10.54 -18.76
C GLU A 204 -5.61 9.39 -17.87
N VAL A 205 -4.47 8.80 -18.23
CA VAL A 205 -3.69 7.97 -17.30
C VAL A 205 -2.78 8.89 -16.52
N VAL A 206 -2.99 9.00 -15.22
CA VAL A 206 -2.22 9.91 -14.35
C VAL A 206 -1.16 9.20 -13.52
N ASP A 207 -1.30 7.88 -13.35
CA ASP A 207 -0.36 7.07 -12.60
C ASP A 207 -0.37 5.62 -13.05
N TYR A 208 0.73 4.92 -12.79
CA TYR A 208 0.89 3.50 -13.11
C TYR A 208 1.79 2.84 -12.07
N LEU A 209 1.36 1.67 -11.60
CA LEU A 209 2.14 0.80 -10.75
C LEU A 209 2.39 -0.50 -11.51
N GLY A 210 3.67 -0.77 -11.79
CA GLY A 210 4.12 -2.01 -12.44
C GLY A 210 3.96 -3.22 -11.53
N ARG A 211 3.88 -2.98 -10.22
CA ARG A 211 3.53 -3.94 -9.19
C ARG A 211 2.73 -3.24 -8.10
N SER A 212 1.59 -3.82 -7.75
CA SER A 212 0.72 -3.23 -6.73
C SER A 212 0.01 -4.29 -5.90
N GLU A 213 -0.45 -3.88 -4.73
CA GLU A 213 -1.33 -4.65 -3.87
C GLU A 213 -2.51 -3.79 -3.44
N ARG A 214 -3.68 -4.43 -3.31
CA ARG A 214 -4.88 -3.80 -2.78
C ARG A 214 -5.02 -4.15 -1.32
N LEU A 215 -4.83 -3.16 -0.46
CA LEU A 215 -5.00 -3.32 0.98
C LEU A 215 -6.30 -2.66 1.41
N GLN A 216 -7.15 -3.41 2.10
CA GLN A 216 -8.32 -2.88 2.78
C GLN A 216 -7.87 -1.89 3.87
N VAL A 217 -8.65 -0.82 4.05
CA VAL A 217 -8.39 0.22 5.07
C VAL A 217 -9.61 0.42 5.98
N PRO A 218 -9.44 0.97 7.20
CA PRO A 218 -8.17 1.26 7.85
C PRO A 218 -7.37 0.01 8.21
N ARG A 219 -6.04 0.08 8.07
CA ARG A 219 -5.13 -1.03 8.34
C ARG A 219 -3.89 -0.58 9.10
N LEU A 220 -3.47 -1.39 10.07
CA LEU A 220 -2.26 -1.21 10.86
C LEU A 220 -1.29 -2.37 10.62
N SER A 221 -0.04 -2.04 10.31
CA SER A 221 1.08 -2.99 10.28
C SER A 221 1.94 -2.75 11.52
N LEU A 222 1.97 -3.73 12.42
CA LEU A 222 2.68 -3.65 13.69
C LEU A 222 3.83 -4.65 13.71
N LYS A 223 4.93 -4.28 14.37
CA LYS A 223 6.05 -5.18 14.67
C LYS A 223 6.25 -5.26 16.17
N PHE A 224 6.15 -6.46 16.71
CA PHE A 224 6.43 -6.74 18.12
C PHE A 224 7.82 -7.34 18.26
N GLN A 225 8.71 -6.69 18.99
CA GLN A 225 10.09 -7.12 19.16
C GLN A 225 10.47 -7.11 20.63
N ASN A 226 11.26 -8.10 21.03
CA ASN A 226 11.91 -8.12 22.33
C ASN A 226 13.43 -7.93 22.11
N PRO A 227 14.03 -6.83 22.59
CA PRO A 227 15.44 -6.53 22.36
C PRO A 227 16.38 -7.64 22.83
N MET A 228 16.08 -8.27 23.98
CA MET A 228 16.87 -9.38 24.52
C MET A 228 16.82 -10.60 23.59
N ILE A 229 15.64 -10.97 23.08
CA ILE A 229 15.49 -12.10 22.16
C ILE A 229 16.24 -11.84 20.85
N ALA A 230 16.13 -10.62 20.31
CA ALA A 230 16.85 -10.22 19.11
C ALA A 230 18.37 -10.26 19.32
N ALA A 231 18.87 -9.78 20.45
CA ALA A 231 20.29 -9.81 20.80
C ALA A 231 20.86 -11.23 20.93
N MET A 232 20.03 -12.21 21.32
CA MET A 232 20.40 -13.62 21.39
C MET A 232 20.32 -14.37 20.05
N GLY A 233 20.09 -13.66 18.94
CA GLY A 233 19.97 -14.24 17.60
C GLY A 233 18.59 -14.86 17.31
N GLY A 234 17.56 -14.50 18.08
CA GLY A 234 16.18 -14.85 17.78
C GLY A 234 15.62 -14.06 16.59
N PRO A 235 14.36 -14.35 16.18
CA PRO A 235 13.72 -13.62 15.08
C PRO A 235 13.64 -12.11 15.37
N ASP A 236 13.79 -11.29 14.33
CA ASP A 236 13.83 -9.83 14.41
C ASP A 236 12.48 -9.20 14.85
N GLY A 237 11.46 -10.01 15.12
CA GLY A 237 10.16 -9.59 15.64
C GLY A 237 9.02 -10.41 15.07
N ILE A 238 7.83 -10.17 15.58
CA ILE A 238 6.59 -10.80 15.13
C ILE A 238 5.77 -9.72 14.42
N PRO A 239 5.54 -9.83 13.10
CA PRO A 239 4.66 -8.92 12.37
C PRO A 239 3.20 -9.25 12.67
N ILE A 240 2.37 -8.23 12.85
CA ILE A 240 0.94 -8.36 13.10
C ILE A 240 0.22 -7.32 12.24
N GLU A 241 -0.72 -7.80 11.44
CA GLU A 241 -1.50 -6.98 10.52
C GLU A 241 -2.94 -6.91 11.01
N LEU A 242 -3.43 -5.71 11.30
CA LEU A 242 -4.81 -5.48 11.73
C LEU A 242 -5.55 -4.78 10.60
N THR A 243 -6.56 -5.44 10.03
CA THR A 243 -7.41 -4.85 8.99
C THR A 243 -8.80 -4.65 9.56
N TYR A 244 -9.25 -3.40 9.63
CA TYR A 244 -10.54 -3.07 10.23
C TYR A 244 -11.71 -3.63 9.42
N ASP A 245 -12.61 -4.32 10.12
CA ASP A 245 -13.83 -4.87 9.56
C ASP A 245 -15.02 -3.96 9.90
N SER A 246 -15.59 -3.31 8.88
CA SER A 246 -16.74 -2.42 9.04
C SER A 246 -18.03 -3.16 9.45
N THR A 247 -18.11 -4.47 9.21
CA THR A 247 -19.28 -5.28 9.60
C THR A 247 -19.27 -5.58 11.10
N ARG A 248 -18.09 -5.87 11.66
CA ARG A 248 -17.89 -6.13 13.09
C ARG A 248 -17.71 -4.85 13.92
N GLY A 249 -17.14 -3.81 13.34
CA GLY A 249 -16.82 -2.56 14.02
C GLY A 249 -15.49 -2.55 14.78
N PHE A 250 -14.72 -3.65 14.69
CA PHE A 250 -13.38 -3.80 15.24
C PHE A 250 -12.66 -4.98 14.58
N VAL A 251 -11.37 -5.09 14.83
CA VAL A 251 -10.55 -6.26 14.47
C VAL A 251 -9.75 -6.71 15.68
N GLU A 252 -9.61 -8.02 15.84
CA GLU A 252 -8.80 -8.63 16.89
C GLU A 252 -7.83 -9.64 16.26
N GLU A 253 -6.60 -9.65 16.77
CA GLU A 253 -5.59 -10.64 16.42
C GLU A 253 -4.97 -11.22 17.69
N ARG A 254 -4.62 -12.51 17.63
CA ARG A 254 -4.05 -13.20 18.79
C ARG A 254 -2.54 -13.00 18.83
N PHE A 255 -2.02 -12.51 19.94
CA PHE A 255 -0.59 -12.44 20.20
C PHE A 255 -0.14 -13.63 21.06
N PRO A 256 0.69 -14.55 20.53
CA PRO A 256 1.02 -15.80 21.19
C PRO A 256 1.53 -15.60 22.63
N ARG A 257 0.91 -16.29 23.60
CA ARG A 257 1.25 -16.29 25.05
C ARG A 257 1.03 -15.00 25.83
N PHE A 258 0.73 -13.88 25.18
CA PHE A 258 0.52 -12.59 25.85
C PHE A 258 -0.95 -12.15 25.85
N GLY A 259 -1.72 -12.57 24.82
CA GLY A 259 -3.17 -12.45 24.77
C GLY A 259 -3.64 -11.90 23.42
N THR A 260 -4.33 -10.77 23.37
CA THR A 260 -4.92 -10.24 22.13
C THR A 260 -4.55 -8.80 21.83
N ILE A 261 -4.59 -8.43 20.55
CA ILE A 261 -4.43 -7.05 20.09
C ILE A 261 -5.72 -6.69 19.38
N VAL A 262 -6.31 -5.57 19.76
CA VAL A 262 -7.61 -5.15 19.25
C VAL A 262 -7.52 -3.73 18.73
N PHE A 263 -8.13 -3.50 17.56
CA PHE A 263 -8.19 -2.18 16.93
C PHE A 263 -9.64 -1.74 16.70
N TRP A 264 -9.96 -0.53 17.16
CA TRP A 264 -11.30 0.07 17.16
C TRP A 264 -11.31 1.45 16.50
N ARG A 265 -12.49 1.86 16.02
CA ARG A 265 -12.78 3.25 15.68
C ARG A 265 -13.75 3.82 16.71
N VAL A 266 -13.43 4.99 17.25
CA VAL A 266 -14.20 5.62 18.34
C VAL A 266 -14.59 7.05 17.97
N SER A 267 -15.54 7.64 18.71
CA SER A 267 -15.86 9.08 18.59
C SER A 267 -14.71 9.92 19.13
N GLN A 268 -14.71 11.22 18.82
CA GLN A 268 -13.68 12.14 19.34
C GLN A 268 -13.71 12.20 20.88
N ASP A 269 -14.89 12.29 21.49
CA ASP A 269 -15.03 12.33 22.96
C ASP A 269 -14.46 11.07 23.65
N LEU A 270 -14.70 9.89 23.07
CA LEU A 270 -14.15 8.64 23.58
C LEU A 270 -12.64 8.55 23.37
N PHE A 271 -12.13 9.05 22.24
CA PHE A 271 -10.69 9.11 22.00
C PHE A 271 -9.98 9.97 23.05
N ASP A 272 -10.55 11.13 23.37
CA ASP A 272 -9.99 12.09 24.32
C ASP A 272 -9.99 11.57 25.76
N THR A 273 -10.91 10.67 26.10
CA THR A 273 -11.03 10.05 27.42
C THR A 273 -10.34 8.68 27.53
N PHE A 274 -10.07 7.99 26.42
CA PHE A 274 -9.48 6.65 26.40
C PHE A 274 -8.13 6.53 27.12
N THR A 275 -7.23 7.48 26.86
CA THR A 275 -5.89 7.51 27.48
C THR A 275 -5.89 8.04 28.91
N LYS A 276 -7.04 8.52 29.39
CA LYS A 276 -7.21 9.16 30.69
C LYS A 276 -8.03 8.29 31.66
N THR A 277 -8.95 7.47 31.15
CA THR A 277 -9.81 6.55 31.90
C THR A 277 -9.05 5.28 32.28
N ILE A 278 -8.00 5.44 33.10
CA ILE A 278 -7.07 4.38 33.50
C ILE A 278 -7.20 4.15 35.01
N PRO A 279 -7.27 2.89 35.47
CA PRO A 279 -7.33 2.59 36.89
C PRO A 279 -6.08 3.08 37.61
N THR A 280 -6.24 3.86 38.67
CA THR A 280 -5.17 4.40 39.50
C THR A 280 -4.61 3.36 40.48
N ARG A 281 -5.37 2.30 40.75
CA ARG A 281 -5.03 1.19 41.66
C ARG A 281 -5.09 -0.17 40.96
N LEU A 282 -4.59 -1.21 41.65
CA LEU A 282 -4.67 -2.58 41.17
C LEU A 282 -6.14 -3.02 41.03
N VAL A 283 -6.45 -3.73 39.95
CA VAL A 283 -7.78 -4.30 39.72
C VAL A 283 -7.86 -5.65 40.43
N GLU A 284 -8.83 -5.81 41.33
CA GLU A 284 -8.99 -7.00 42.17
C GLU A 284 -10.45 -7.46 42.21
N GLY A 285 -10.67 -8.71 42.63
CA GLY A 285 -12.00 -9.29 42.87
C GLY A 285 -12.91 -9.22 41.64
N ASP A 286 -14.13 -8.71 41.83
CA ASP A 286 -15.15 -8.56 40.78
C ASP A 286 -14.85 -7.44 39.76
N GLY A 287 -13.65 -6.86 39.80
CA GLY A 287 -13.18 -5.84 38.89
C GLY A 287 -13.43 -4.41 39.36
N MET A 288 -13.09 -3.47 38.48
CA MET A 288 -13.05 -2.04 38.76
C MET A 288 -13.70 -1.25 37.63
N VAL A 289 -14.64 -0.39 38.00
CA VAL A 289 -15.19 0.61 37.10
C VAL A 289 -14.38 1.89 37.28
N VAL A 290 -13.91 2.42 36.16
CA VAL A 290 -13.14 3.67 36.10
C VAL A 290 -13.97 4.70 35.36
N LEU A 291 -14.16 5.86 35.95
CA LEU A 291 -14.87 6.97 35.35
C LEU A 291 -13.93 8.15 35.17
N TRP A 292 -13.95 8.78 33.99
CA TRP A 292 -13.28 10.04 33.75
C TRP A 292 -14.31 11.17 33.85
N TRP A 293 -14.13 12.07 34.81
CA TRP A 293 -15.05 13.18 35.08
C TRP A 293 -14.29 14.38 35.64
N ASN A 294 -14.59 15.60 35.16
CA ASN A 294 -13.96 16.85 35.61
C ASN A 294 -12.42 16.79 35.71
N ASP A 295 -11.78 16.25 34.68
CA ASP A 295 -10.32 16.07 34.59
C ASP A 295 -9.69 15.13 35.65
N GLU A 296 -10.50 14.30 36.29
CA GLU A 296 -10.05 13.30 37.26
C GLU A 296 -10.52 11.89 36.87
N ALA A 297 -9.66 10.89 37.14
CA ALA A 297 -9.99 9.48 37.02
C ALA A 297 -10.47 8.94 38.38
N LEU A 298 -11.72 8.49 38.44
CA LEU A 298 -12.39 8.02 39.64
C LEU A 298 -12.61 6.51 39.57
N ASP A 299 -12.07 5.77 40.53
CA ASP A 299 -12.11 4.31 40.56
C ASP A 299 -13.09 3.78 41.61
N VAL A 300 -14.01 2.90 41.22
CA VAL A 300 -14.88 2.18 42.15
C VAL A 300 -14.81 0.68 41.91
N SER A 301 -14.62 -0.11 42.97
CA SER A 301 -14.60 -1.56 42.86
C SER A 301 -16.03 -2.08 42.75
N VAL A 302 -16.25 -3.08 41.89
CA VAL A 302 -17.59 -3.69 41.75
C VAL A 302 -18.03 -4.34 43.05
N GLY A 303 -17.11 -4.94 43.81
CA GLY A 303 -17.39 -5.46 45.16
C GLY A 303 -17.92 -4.41 46.14
N ARG A 304 -17.51 -3.13 46.03
CA ARG A 304 -18.07 -2.03 46.85
C ARG A 304 -19.49 -1.71 46.41
N LEU A 305 -19.73 -1.62 45.11
CA LEU A 305 -21.07 -1.34 44.57
C LEU A 305 -22.07 -2.46 44.91
N LEU A 306 -21.63 -3.72 44.91
CA LEU A 306 -22.42 -4.88 45.35
C LEU A 306 -22.79 -4.80 46.83
N ALA A 307 -21.92 -4.26 47.69
CA ALA A 307 -22.14 -4.19 49.13
C ALA A 307 -23.05 -3.03 49.57
N GLU A 308 -23.02 -1.90 48.87
CA GLU A 308 -23.74 -0.69 49.28
C GLU A 308 -25.22 -0.68 48.83
N GLU A 309 -25.62 -1.49 47.83
CA GLU A 309 -26.98 -1.61 47.24
C GLU A 309 -27.71 -0.27 47.00
N LYS A 310 -26.96 0.83 46.93
CA LYS A 310 -27.43 2.22 46.81
C LYS A 310 -26.48 2.99 45.89
N PRO A 311 -26.95 4.10 45.28
CA PRO A 311 -26.09 4.97 44.50
C PRO A 311 -24.91 5.47 45.33
N VAL A 312 -23.69 5.24 44.83
CA VAL A 312 -22.44 5.68 45.45
C VAL A 312 -22.03 7.00 44.81
N GLU A 313 -21.84 8.03 45.63
CA GLU A 313 -21.30 9.31 45.19
C GLU A 313 -19.77 9.22 45.06
N LEU A 314 -19.26 9.45 43.85
CA LEU A 314 -17.82 9.37 43.55
C LEU A 314 -17.16 10.75 43.52
N ALA A 315 -17.92 11.76 43.08
CA ALA A 315 -17.54 13.16 43.08
C ALA A 315 -18.81 14.02 43.15
N GLU A 316 -18.67 15.31 43.43
CA GLU A 316 -19.81 16.23 43.47
C GLU A 316 -20.58 16.19 42.14
N GLY A 317 -21.86 15.79 42.21
CA GLY A 317 -22.72 15.68 41.04
C GLY A 317 -22.56 14.40 40.22
N LEU A 318 -21.70 13.46 40.61
CA LEU A 318 -21.52 12.17 39.95
C LEU A 318 -21.84 11.01 40.90
N THR A 319 -22.93 10.31 40.60
CA THR A 319 -23.35 9.11 41.35
C THR A 319 -23.43 7.89 40.43
N VAL A 320 -22.99 6.75 40.94
CA VAL A 320 -22.96 5.48 40.22
C VAL A 320 -23.69 4.41 41.03
N GLU A 321 -24.62 3.73 40.40
CA GLU A 321 -25.36 2.59 40.95
C GLU A 321 -25.12 1.36 40.08
N LEU A 322 -24.80 0.23 40.70
CA LEU A 322 -24.70 -1.06 40.01
C LEU A 322 -26.10 -1.68 39.91
N VAL A 323 -26.60 -1.83 38.69
CA VAL A 323 -27.90 -2.44 38.42
C VAL A 323 -27.77 -3.96 38.37
N SER A 324 -26.74 -4.44 37.67
CA SER A 324 -26.47 -5.87 37.56
C SER A 324 -24.99 -6.16 37.26
N TYR A 325 -24.54 -7.34 37.68
CA TYR A 325 -23.20 -7.86 37.45
C TYR A 325 -23.31 -9.30 36.94
N ALA A 326 -22.53 -9.63 35.92
CA ALA A 326 -22.35 -11.00 35.45
C ALA A 326 -20.85 -11.26 35.29
N HIS A 327 -20.36 -12.33 35.92
CA HIS A 327 -18.96 -12.73 35.79
C HIS A 327 -18.68 -13.33 34.40
N ASN A 328 -19.66 -14.04 33.84
CA ASN A 328 -19.65 -14.52 32.48
C ASN A 328 -21.02 -14.30 31.83
N VAL A 329 -21.14 -13.21 31.08
CA VAL A 329 -22.40 -12.79 30.46
C VAL A 329 -22.92 -13.78 29.40
N ASP A 330 -24.22 -14.11 29.49
CA ASP A 330 -24.96 -14.75 28.41
C ASP A 330 -25.21 -13.76 27.25
N LEU A 331 -24.33 -13.77 26.25
CA LEU A 331 -24.44 -12.87 25.08
C LEU A 331 -25.73 -13.08 24.28
N GLU A 332 -26.31 -14.29 24.23
CA GLU A 332 -27.55 -14.54 23.50
C GLU A 332 -28.73 -13.83 24.18
N ARG A 333 -28.80 -13.90 25.51
CA ARG A 333 -29.80 -13.17 26.29
C ARG A 333 -29.58 -11.67 26.27
N PHE A 334 -28.33 -11.23 26.29
CA PHE A 334 -28.00 -9.80 26.23
C PHE A 334 -28.33 -9.20 24.85
N MET A 335 -28.12 -9.95 23.76
CA MET A 335 -28.37 -9.49 22.39
C MET A 335 -29.84 -9.65 21.95
N HIS A 336 -30.77 -9.76 22.90
CA HIS A 336 -32.19 -9.90 22.59
C HIS A 336 -32.69 -8.74 21.68
N PRO A 337 -33.53 -9.04 20.65
CA PRO A 337 -34.01 -8.03 19.71
C PRO A 337 -34.79 -6.89 20.37
N ASP A 338 -35.53 -7.21 21.44
CA ASP A 338 -36.23 -6.25 22.29
C ASP A 338 -35.28 -5.70 23.37
N PRO A 339 -34.91 -4.40 23.34
CA PRO A 339 -34.01 -3.79 24.31
C PRO A 339 -34.49 -3.90 25.76
N SER A 340 -35.80 -3.92 26.00
CA SER A 340 -36.37 -3.99 27.36
C SER A 340 -36.18 -5.35 28.03
N GLN A 341 -35.86 -6.38 27.24
CA GLN A 341 -35.66 -7.75 27.71
C GLN A 341 -34.19 -8.13 27.83
N ARG A 342 -33.27 -7.23 27.45
CA ARG A 342 -31.84 -7.46 27.63
C ARG A 342 -31.53 -7.49 29.11
N LYS A 343 -30.87 -8.56 29.56
CA LYS A 343 -30.44 -8.73 30.94
C LYS A 343 -29.01 -9.25 30.94
N LEU A 344 -28.16 -8.68 31.80
CA LEU A 344 -26.92 -9.36 32.17
C LEU A 344 -27.29 -10.53 33.06
N ALA A 345 -27.18 -11.73 32.51
CA ALA A 345 -27.37 -12.97 33.25
C ALA A 345 -26.06 -13.75 33.22
N ASP A 346 -25.71 -14.30 34.38
CA ASP A 346 -24.52 -15.13 34.51
C ASP A 346 -24.75 -16.50 33.87
N ALA A 347 -23.85 -16.89 32.98
CA ALA A 347 -23.86 -18.17 32.27
C ALA A 347 -22.75 -19.08 32.77
N LYS A 348 -23.00 -20.39 32.76
CA LYS A 348 -21.96 -21.38 33.10
C LYS A 348 -20.80 -21.25 32.12
N LEU A 349 -19.61 -21.02 32.65
CA LEU A 349 -18.37 -21.01 31.89
C LEU A 349 -18.06 -22.44 31.40
N ARG A 350 -17.79 -22.59 30.10
CA ARG A 350 -17.37 -23.86 29.52
C ARG A 350 -15.88 -24.07 29.74
N GLU A 351 -15.44 -25.33 29.81
CA GLU A 351 -14.02 -25.65 29.98
C GLU A 351 -13.21 -25.10 28.79
N GLY A 352 -12.23 -24.23 29.10
CA GLY A 352 -11.40 -23.55 28.11
C GLY A 352 -11.99 -22.25 27.53
N GLU A 353 -13.19 -21.82 27.95
CA GLU A 353 -13.74 -20.51 27.59
C GLU A 353 -13.22 -19.42 28.54
N GLU A 354 -12.94 -18.23 28.00
CA GLU A 354 -12.59 -17.06 28.80
C GLU A 354 -13.86 -16.43 29.38
N ALA A 355 -13.82 -16.08 30.67
CA ALA A 355 -14.90 -15.34 31.30
C ALA A 355 -15.14 -14.02 30.56
N LYS A 356 -16.41 -13.62 30.45
CA LYS A 356 -16.83 -12.34 29.88
C LYS A 356 -17.50 -11.48 30.96
N PRO A 357 -16.71 -10.86 31.86
CA PRO A 357 -17.25 -10.02 32.92
C PRO A 357 -17.94 -8.81 32.32
N ALA A 358 -19.13 -8.52 32.84
CA ALA A 358 -19.92 -7.37 32.43
C ALA A 358 -20.64 -6.73 33.61
N VAL A 359 -20.78 -5.42 33.56
CA VAL A 359 -21.53 -4.61 34.52
C VAL A 359 -22.57 -3.77 33.80
N GLU A 360 -23.72 -3.62 34.45
CA GLU A 360 -24.75 -2.66 34.10
C GLU A 360 -24.79 -1.58 35.17
N LEU A 361 -24.59 -0.34 34.75
CA LEU A 361 -24.45 0.81 35.61
C LEU A 361 -25.54 1.82 35.31
N LYS A 362 -26.06 2.43 36.36
CA LYS A 362 -26.87 3.64 36.28
C LYS A 362 -26.01 4.78 36.77
N VAL A 363 -25.69 5.70 35.87
CA VAL A 363 -24.83 6.85 36.18
C VAL A 363 -25.66 8.11 36.08
N LYS A 364 -25.74 8.84 37.19
CA LYS A 364 -26.43 10.12 37.24
C LYS A 364 -25.39 11.22 37.37
N VAL A 365 -25.43 12.11 36.38
CA VAL A 365 -24.48 13.19 36.18
C VAL A 365 -25.22 14.51 36.30
N THR A 366 -24.73 15.38 37.16
CA THR A 366 -25.25 16.74 37.34
C THR A 366 -24.16 17.69 36.89
N PRO A 367 -24.35 18.44 35.79
CA PRO A 367 -23.38 19.44 35.34
C PRO A 367 -23.18 20.48 36.44
N MET A 368 -21.92 20.76 36.81
CA MET A 368 -21.57 21.76 37.82
C MET A 368 -20.74 22.88 37.18
N ASP A 369 -20.83 24.11 37.69
CA ASP A 369 -19.88 25.20 37.36
C ASP A 369 -18.56 25.06 38.13
N ALA A 370 -17.61 25.95 37.85
CA ALA A 370 -16.32 26.00 38.54
C ALA A 370 -16.42 26.29 40.04
N ASP A 371 -17.58 26.73 40.53
CA ASP A 371 -17.86 27.02 41.95
C ASP A 371 -18.69 25.89 42.61
N GLY A 372 -18.89 24.75 41.93
CA GLY A 372 -19.61 23.58 42.45
C GLY A 372 -21.14 23.70 42.44
N LYS A 373 -21.71 24.69 41.74
CA LYS A 373 -23.17 24.85 41.62
C LYS A 373 -23.72 24.13 40.40
N PRO A 374 -24.93 23.54 40.48
CA PRO A 374 -25.56 22.89 39.35
C PRO A 374 -25.83 23.90 38.22
N THR A 375 -25.32 23.62 37.03
CA THR A 375 -25.54 24.42 35.81
C THR A 375 -26.67 23.90 34.94
N GLY A 376 -27.25 22.74 35.28
CA GLY A 376 -28.39 22.15 34.57
C GLY A 376 -29.06 21.00 35.32
N ASP A 377 -30.10 20.42 34.71
CA ASP A 377 -30.83 19.28 35.26
C ASP A 377 -29.95 18.00 35.27
N PRO A 378 -30.07 17.14 36.30
CA PRO A 378 -29.35 15.87 36.35
C PRO A 378 -29.72 14.96 35.17
N LYS A 379 -28.73 14.50 34.41
CA LYS A 379 -28.90 13.50 33.35
C LYS A 379 -28.56 12.12 33.88
N GLU A 380 -29.50 11.19 33.70
CA GLU A 380 -29.33 9.80 34.11
C GLU A 380 -29.12 8.93 32.88
N VAL A 381 -28.07 8.12 32.89
CA VAL A 381 -27.65 7.29 31.76
C VAL A 381 -27.43 5.87 32.24
N GLN A 382 -28.04 4.92 31.53
CA GLN A 382 -27.84 3.50 31.75
C GLN A 382 -26.75 3.00 30.80
N VAL A 383 -25.74 2.34 31.34
CA VAL A 383 -24.51 2.01 30.63
C VAL A 383 -24.15 0.54 30.86
N TYR A 384 -23.80 -0.16 29.79
CA TYR A 384 -23.30 -1.54 29.85
C TYR A 384 -21.81 -1.53 29.54
N ARG A 385 -21.00 -2.20 30.37
CA ARG A 385 -19.57 -2.32 30.15
C ARG A 385 -19.14 -3.77 30.21
N PHE A 386 -18.35 -4.16 29.22
CA PHE A 386 -17.76 -5.48 29.12
C PHE A 386 -16.27 -5.34 29.27
N ALA A 387 -15.69 -6.11 30.19
CA ALA A 387 -14.26 -6.12 30.40
C ALA A 387 -13.51 -6.56 29.12
N SER A 388 -14.09 -7.50 28.37
CA SER A 388 -13.52 -8.00 27.12
C SER A 388 -13.86 -7.13 25.89
N LEU A 389 -14.81 -6.19 25.98
CA LEU A 389 -15.26 -5.36 24.87
C LEU A 389 -15.52 -3.93 25.41
N PRO A 390 -14.47 -3.14 25.66
CA PRO A 390 -14.61 -1.85 26.35
C PRO A 390 -15.48 -0.85 25.58
N PHE A 391 -15.51 -0.95 24.25
CA PHE A 391 -16.30 -0.08 23.39
C PHE A 391 -17.52 -0.82 22.83
N ALA A 392 -18.65 -0.69 23.52
CA ALA A 392 -19.91 -1.25 23.07
C ALA A 392 -20.66 -0.23 22.18
N LYS A 393 -21.31 -0.72 21.11
CA LYS A 393 -22.09 0.09 20.15
C LYS A 393 -23.34 0.78 20.77
N TYR A 394 -23.51 0.68 22.10
CA TYR A 394 -24.67 1.16 22.86
C TYR A 394 -24.41 2.49 23.60
N ASP A 395 -23.23 3.06 23.45
CA ASP A 395 -22.77 4.28 24.14
C ASP A 395 -23.28 5.60 23.52
N LYS A 396 -24.52 5.62 23.01
CA LYS A 396 -25.02 6.77 22.25
C LYS A 396 -25.44 7.98 23.10
N ASP A 397 -25.56 7.80 24.41
CA ASP A 397 -26.16 8.79 25.32
C ASP A 397 -25.22 9.33 26.41
N LEU A 398 -23.94 8.96 26.37
CA LEU A 398 -22.94 9.48 27.32
C LEU A 398 -22.78 11.00 27.17
N PRO A 399 -22.79 11.76 28.27
CA PRO A 399 -22.43 13.18 28.25
C PRO A 399 -21.01 13.37 27.69
N PRO A 400 -20.77 14.46 26.93
CA PRO A 400 -19.42 14.81 26.51
C PRO A 400 -18.48 14.92 27.71
N GLY A 401 -17.26 14.39 27.57
CA GLY A 401 -16.26 14.40 28.64
C GLY A 401 -16.44 13.32 29.72
N LEU A 402 -17.49 12.51 29.69
CA LEU A 402 -17.65 11.36 30.58
C LEU A 402 -17.07 10.09 29.93
N GLY A 403 -15.93 9.62 30.44
CA GLY A 403 -15.40 8.30 30.14
C GLY A 403 -15.89 7.29 31.17
N ILE A 404 -16.29 6.09 30.74
CA ILE A 404 -16.62 5.01 31.67
C ILE A 404 -16.02 3.74 31.09
N GLU A 405 -15.28 2.99 31.89
CA GLU A 405 -14.69 1.72 31.49
C GLU A 405 -14.73 0.71 32.64
N TYR A 406 -14.64 -0.57 32.28
CA TYR A 406 -14.66 -1.67 33.24
C TYR A 406 -13.49 -2.60 33.00
N TYR A 407 -12.70 -2.83 34.05
CA TYR A 407 -11.54 -3.70 34.06
C TYR A 407 -11.79 -4.89 34.99
N HIS A 408 -11.33 -6.07 34.61
CA HIS A 408 -11.51 -7.28 35.41
C HIS A 408 -10.23 -8.13 35.42
N PRO A 409 -9.90 -8.78 36.56
CA PRO A 409 -8.61 -9.46 36.66
C PRO A 409 -8.45 -10.71 35.80
N ASP A 410 -9.56 -11.33 35.41
CA ASP A 410 -9.55 -12.52 34.55
C ASP A 410 -9.30 -12.21 33.07
N LEU A 411 -9.26 -10.94 32.67
CA LEU A 411 -8.90 -10.57 31.31
C LEU A 411 -7.48 -10.99 30.98
N GLN A 412 -7.27 -11.74 29.90
CA GLN A 412 -5.93 -11.98 29.36
C GLN A 412 -5.25 -10.67 28.96
N GLY A 413 -3.92 -10.69 28.84
CA GLY A 413 -3.16 -9.51 28.44
C GLY A 413 -3.63 -8.97 27.08
N ARG A 414 -3.70 -7.65 26.95
CA ARG A 414 -4.30 -7.03 25.77
C ARG A 414 -3.61 -5.75 25.38
N VAL A 415 -3.46 -5.51 24.08
CA VAL A 415 -3.16 -4.18 23.52
C VAL A 415 -4.40 -3.68 22.82
N GLU A 416 -4.87 -2.52 23.24
CA GLU A 416 -6.00 -1.84 22.64
C GLU A 416 -5.48 -0.64 21.86
N ILE A 417 -5.88 -0.54 20.60
CA ILE A 417 -5.55 0.58 19.72
C ILE A 417 -6.87 1.19 19.26
N VAL A 418 -6.99 2.51 19.33
CA VAL A 418 -8.18 3.25 18.90
C VAL A 418 -7.81 4.30 17.87
N GLU A 419 -8.65 4.46 16.85
CA GLU A 419 -8.57 5.51 15.85
C GLU A 419 -9.64 6.58 16.12
N SER A 420 -9.23 7.85 16.16
CA SER A 420 -10.12 9.00 16.21
C SER A 420 -10.70 9.36 14.83
N PRO A 421 -11.81 10.12 14.74
CA PRO A 421 -12.28 10.67 13.47
C PRO A 421 -11.24 11.56 12.76
N GLU A 422 -10.29 12.14 13.51
CA GLU A 422 -9.15 12.92 13.00
C GLU A 422 -7.96 12.03 12.56
N ARG A 423 -8.13 10.70 12.50
CA ARG A 423 -7.10 9.72 12.13
C ARG A 423 -5.88 9.69 13.06
N LYS A 424 -6.06 10.11 14.32
CA LYS A 424 -5.04 9.91 15.36
C LYS A 424 -5.19 8.51 15.94
N LEU A 425 -4.07 7.91 16.32
CA LEU A 425 -4.03 6.60 16.97
C LEU A 425 -3.58 6.76 18.41
N ALA A 426 -4.33 6.15 19.31
CA ALA A 426 -3.94 5.98 20.70
C ALA A 426 -3.91 4.50 21.04
N TYR A 427 -3.06 4.12 21.99
CA TYR A 427 -2.92 2.75 22.44
C TYR A 427 -2.95 2.66 23.97
N ARG A 428 -3.27 1.47 24.44
CA ARG A 428 -3.25 1.10 25.86
C ARG A 428 -2.93 -0.37 26.02
N VAL A 429 -2.20 -0.72 27.08
CA VAL A 429 -1.73 -2.10 27.31
C VAL A 429 -2.14 -2.59 28.68
N TRP A 430 -3.04 -3.57 28.70
CA TRP A 430 -3.44 -4.32 29.87
C TRP A 430 -2.53 -5.54 30.09
N GLN A 431 -2.01 -5.70 31.30
CA GLN A 431 -1.20 -6.86 31.66
C GLN A 431 -1.86 -7.66 32.78
N ASN A 432 -2.43 -8.82 32.43
CA ASN A 432 -3.08 -9.74 33.37
C ASN A 432 -2.22 -10.01 34.62
N LYS A 433 -0.95 -10.37 34.48
CA LYS A 433 -0.08 -10.65 35.65
C LYS A 433 0.09 -9.48 36.62
N GLN A 434 0.04 -8.24 36.13
CA GLN A 434 0.18 -7.05 36.95
C GLN A 434 -1.17 -6.45 37.35
N GLN A 435 -2.28 -6.97 36.81
CA GLN A 435 -3.63 -6.51 37.08
C GLN A 435 -3.82 -4.99 36.95
N ARG A 436 -3.15 -4.40 35.95
CA ARG A 436 -3.18 -2.96 35.65
C ARG A 436 -2.82 -2.65 34.20
N ILE A 437 -3.04 -1.40 33.82
CA ILE A 437 -2.53 -0.80 32.58
C ILE A 437 -1.07 -0.40 32.79
N VAL A 438 -0.19 -0.83 31.89
CA VAL A 438 1.27 -0.65 32.04
C VAL A 438 1.88 0.33 31.05
N ALA A 439 1.20 0.60 29.94
CA ALA A 439 1.61 1.57 28.93
C ALA A 439 0.38 2.10 28.19
N TRP A 440 0.42 3.39 27.84
CA TRP A 440 -0.63 4.06 27.07
C TRP A 440 -0.09 5.36 26.45
N GLY A 441 -0.81 5.89 25.46
CA GLY A 441 -0.49 7.18 24.86
C GLY A 441 -0.92 7.25 23.40
N GLU A 442 -0.49 8.29 22.70
CA GLU A 442 -0.60 8.34 21.25
C GLU A 442 0.52 7.52 20.61
N ILE A 443 0.29 7.00 19.40
CA ILE A 443 1.31 6.31 18.61
C ILE A 443 1.27 6.80 17.16
N LYS A 444 2.44 7.08 16.59
CA LYS A 444 2.59 7.52 15.20
C LYS A 444 3.32 6.47 14.35
N GLU A 445 3.16 6.56 13.04
CA GLU A 445 3.89 5.70 12.11
C GLU A 445 5.41 5.89 12.27
N GLY A 446 6.14 4.79 12.35
CA GLY A 446 7.57 4.72 12.66
C GLY A 446 7.91 4.75 14.16
N GLU A 447 6.95 5.05 15.04
CA GLU A 447 7.18 5.14 16.48
C GLU A 447 7.22 3.76 17.14
N THR A 448 8.10 3.62 18.14
CA THR A 448 8.26 2.40 18.94
C THR A 448 7.88 2.68 20.39
N VAL A 449 6.98 1.88 20.95
CA VAL A 449 6.49 2.01 22.32
C VAL A 449 6.67 0.71 23.11
N ASN A 450 6.80 0.80 24.43
CA ASN A 450 6.86 -0.38 25.30
C ASN A 450 5.44 -0.95 25.52
N THR A 451 5.31 -2.27 25.57
CA THR A 451 4.02 -2.94 25.80
C THR A 451 4.03 -3.82 27.04
N TRP A 452 4.58 -5.04 26.96
CA TRP A 452 4.61 -5.96 28.09
C TRP A 452 5.97 -5.95 28.78
N ALA A 453 5.98 -5.58 30.05
CA ALA A 453 7.14 -5.77 30.89
C ALA A 453 7.26 -7.25 31.30
N THR A 454 8.37 -7.90 30.95
CA THR A 454 8.72 -9.24 31.45
C THR A 454 9.86 -9.20 32.49
N GLY A 455 10.17 -8.01 33.00
CA GLY A 455 11.30 -7.67 33.87
C GLY A 455 11.61 -6.17 33.76
N GLY A 456 12.88 -5.77 33.90
CA GLY A 456 13.33 -4.40 33.62
C GLY A 456 13.25 -4.00 32.14
N ASP A 457 13.59 -2.75 31.81
CA ASP A 457 13.35 -2.14 30.49
C ASP A 457 13.89 -2.93 29.29
N ASP A 458 15.05 -3.57 29.41
CA ASP A 458 15.68 -4.36 28.33
C ASP A 458 14.96 -5.67 28.00
N SER A 459 14.06 -6.11 28.89
CA SER A 459 13.24 -7.32 28.72
C SER A 459 11.81 -7.02 28.28
N ALA A 460 11.44 -5.74 28.17
CA ALA A 460 10.11 -5.34 27.73
C ALA A 460 9.92 -5.65 26.24
N TRP A 461 8.73 -6.15 25.91
CA TRP A 461 8.29 -6.18 24.52
C TRP A 461 8.01 -4.77 24.03
N LYS A 462 8.42 -4.50 22.80
CA LYS A 462 8.26 -3.23 22.12
C LYS A 462 7.34 -3.42 20.91
N MET A 463 6.39 -2.51 20.74
CA MET A 463 5.51 -2.43 19.58
C MET A 463 5.97 -1.27 18.72
N THR A 464 6.23 -1.52 17.44
CA THR A 464 6.49 -0.49 16.44
C THR A 464 5.32 -0.43 15.47
N LEU A 465 4.75 0.76 15.25
CA LEU A 465 3.78 0.98 14.19
C LEU A 465 4.54 1.18 12.88
N LEU A 466 4.67 0.13 12.07
CA LEU A 466 5.41 0.19 10.81
C LEU A 466 4.67 0.99 9.75
N ARG A 467 3.35 0.83 9.68
CA ARG A 467 2.50 1.49 8.68
C ARG A 467 1.09 1.68 9.19
N TYR A 468 0.52 2.84 8.90
CA TYR A 468 -0.90 3.12 9.12
C TYR A 468 -1.55 3.58 7.82
N LEU A 469 -2.45 2.75 7.30
CA LEU A 469 -3.27 3.09 6.13
C LEU A 469 -4.64 3.53 6.59
N ALA A 470 -4.83 4.85 6.73
CA ALA A 470 -6.11 5.45 7.10
C ALA A 470 -7.13 5.40 5.96
N GLU A 471 -8.43 5.44 6.31
CA GLU A 471 -9.50 5.76 5.36
C GLU A 471 -9.51 7.28 5.09
N ASP A 472 -8.98 7.69 3.94
CA ASP A 472 -8.97 9.08 3.47
C ASP A 472 -9.80 9.32 2.21
N ASP A 473 -9.74 10.55 1.68
CA ASP A 473 -10.53 10.94 0.51
C ASP A 473 -10.05 10.26 -0.78
N ASP A 474 -8.82 9.72 -0.79
CA ASP A 474 -8.20 9.05 -1.93
C ASP A 474 -8.55 7.55 -2.02
N VAL A 475 -9.33 7.03 -1.07
CA VAL A 475 -9.63 5.61 -0.98
C VAL A 475 -10.62 5.17 -2.06
N GLN A 476 -10.39 3.97 -2.60
CA GLN A 476 -11.22 3.39 -3.64
C GLN A 476 -12.28 2.46 -3.04
N ARG A 477 -13.42 2.32 -3.72
CA ARG A 477 -14.48 1.36 -3.37
C ARG A 477 -14.80 0.54 -4.62
N LEU A 478 -14.91 -0.80 -4.46
CA LEU A 478 -15.11 -1.71 -5.60
C LEU A 478 -16.45 -1.47 -6.31
N ASN A 479 -17.49 -1.09 -5.58
CA ASN A 479 -18.75 -0.61 -6.11
C ASN A 479 -19.50 0.20 -5.02
N ASN A 480 -20.58 0.90 -5.39
CA ASN A 480 -21.39 1.69 -4.44
C ASN A 480 -22.08 0.85 -3.33
N ARG A 481 -22.09 -0.49 -3.45
CA ARG A 481 -22.67 -1.43 -2.45
C ARG A 481 -21.62 -2.07 -1.53
N ALA A 482 -20.36 -2.17 -1.98
CA ALA A 482 -19.25 -2.75 -1.27
C ALA A 482 -18.69 -1.69 -0.33
N GLN A 483 -18.99 -1.88 0.95
CA GLN A 483 -18.65 -0.94 2.03
C GLN A 483 -17.18 -0.98 2.42
N THR A 484 -16.34 -1.75 1.72
CA THR A 484 -14.96 -1.99 2.13
C THR A 484 -14.02 -1.08 1.33
N PRO A 485 -13.55 0.02 1.94
CA PRO A 485 -12.64 0.95 1.27
C PRO A 485 -11.25 0.30 1.19
N TYR A 486 -10.54 0.50 0.08
CA TYR A 486 -9.20 -0.05 -0.15
C TYR A 486 -8.24 0.97 -0.76
N LYS A 487 -6.96 0.86 -0.40
CA LYS A 487 -5.86 1.59 -1.02
C LYS A 487 -5.05 0.67 -1.91
N VAL A 488 -4.58 1.22 -3.03
CA VAL A 488 -3.61 0.56 -3.89
C VAL A 488 -2.24 1.05 -3.49
N ILE A 489 -1.36 0.14 -3.08
CA ILE A 489 0.02 0.45 -2.72
C ILE A 489 0.97 -0.07 -3.80
N ALA A 490 2.05 0.66 -4.04
CA ALA A 490 3.16 0.18 -4.84
C ALA A 490 3.96 -0.84 -4.02
N LEU A 491 4.33 -1.95 -4.66
CA LEU A 491 5.25 -2.92 -4.06
C LEU A 491 6.62 -2.76 -4.71
N PRO A 492 7.72 -2.79 -3.91
CA PRO A 492 9.05 -2.56 -4.43
C PRO A 492 9.38 -3.51 -5.58
N PHE A 493 10.14 -2.97 -6.53
CA PHE A 493 10.67 -3.73 -7.65
C PHE A 493 11.55 -4.88 -7.13
N ASP A 494 11.21 -6.09 -7.54
CA ASP A 494 12.02 -7.28 -7.38
C ASP A 494 12.07 -8.00 -8.74
N LYS A 495 13.29 -8.18 -9.26
CA LYS A 495 13.51 -8.79 -10.58
C LYS A 495 13.33 -10.32 -10.55
N ASP A 496 13.47 -10.94 -9.38
CA ASP A 496 13.46 -12.39 -9.22
C ASP A 496 12.06 -12.89 -8.79
N ASP A 497 11.10 -11.97 -8.61
CA ASP A 497 9.74 -12.27 -8.21
C ASP A 497 8.89 -12.78 -9.40
N PRO A 498 8.32 -13.99 -9.32
CA PRO A 498 7.49 -14.55 -10.39
C PRO A 498 6.19 -13.77 -10.64
N ALA A 499 5.71 -12.97 -9.68
CA ALA A 499 4.53 -12.13 -9.80
C ALA A 499 4.80 -10.77 -10.47
N PHE A 500 6.05 -10.49 -10.86
CA PHE A 500 6.42 -9.22 -11.48
C PHE A 500 5.67 -8.99 -12.82
N GLY A 501 4.85 -7.94 -12.84
CA GLY A 501 4.03 -7.56 -14.00
C GLY A 501 2.67 -8.26 -14.11
N VAL A 502 2.27 -9.00 -13.07
CA VAL A 502 0.96 -9.68 -12.95
C VAL A 502 -0.04 -8.80 -12.19
N THR A 503 0.43 -8.03 -11.20
CA THR A 503 -0.41 -7.17 -10.35
C THR A 503 -0.32 -5.70 -10.75
N ARG A 504 -0.45 -5.40 -12.04
CA ARG A 504 -0.39 -4.03 -12.54
C ARG A 504 -1.68 -3.26 -12.27
N THR A 505 -1.53 -1.99 -11.93
CA THR A 505 -2.68 -1.07 -11.78
C THR A 505 -2.38 0.28 -12.41
N VAL A 506 -3.41 0.89 -12.97
CA VAL A 506 -3.36 2.19 -13.64
C VAL A 506 -4.34 3.13 -12.96
N LYS A 507 -3.94 4.36 -12.65
CA LYS A 507 -4.85 5.40 -12.17
C LYS A 507 -5.36 6.21 -13.34
N ILE A 508 -6.67 6.18 -13.54
CA ILE A 508 -7.36 6.93 -14.58
C ILE A 508 -8.03 8.14 -13.96
N ARG A 509 -7.80 9.30 -14.58
CA ARG A 509 -8.53 10.54 -14.31
C ARG A 509 -9.52 10.77 -15.45
N THR A 510 -10.79 10.89 -15.09
CA THR A 510 -11.86 11.30 -16.00
C THR A 510 -12.34 12.68 -15.61
N THR A 511 -12.32 13.61 -16.56
CA THR A 511 -12.76 14.99 -16.38
C THR A 511 -13.94 15.24 -17.31
N TRP A 512 -15.04 15.78 -16.81
CA TRP A 512 -16.21 16.14 -17.63
C TRP A 512 -16.81 17.46 -17.19
N LYS A 513 -17.55 18.10 -18.10
CA LYS A 513 -18.34 19.29 -17.79
C LYS A 513 -19.75 18.90 -17.39
N GLU A 514 -20.22 19.44 -16.28
CA GLU A 514 -21.59 19.31 -15.82
C GLU A 514 -22.15 20.72 -15.65
N GLY A 515 -22.81 21.24 -16.69
CA GLY A 515 -23.15 22.66 -16.79
C GLY A 515 -21.90 23.53 -17.01
N GLU A 516 -21.70 24.54 -16.17
CA GLU A 516 -20.49 25.39 -16.17
C GLU A 516 -19.36 24.83 -15.30
N GLU A 517 -19.64 23.85 -14.44
CA GLU A 517 -18.66 23.26 -13.53
C GLU A 517 -17.88 22.11 -14.21
N THR A 518 -16.58 22.06 -13.94
CA THR A 518 -15.71 20.96 -14.38
C THR A 518 -15.54 19.98 -13.23
N LYS A 519 -16.02 18.75 -13.40
CA LYS A 519 -15.86 17.67 -12.42
C LYS A 519 -14.75 16.74 -12.86
N THR A 520 -14.02 16.22 -11.88
CA THR A 520 -12.91 15.27 -12.09
C THR A 520 -13.10 14.09 -11.15
N ARG A 521 -12.83 12.88 -11.65
CA ARG A 521 -12.82 11.65 -10.85
C ARG A 521 -11.56 10.86 -11.16
N GLU A 522 -10.85 10.44 -10.12
CA GLU A 522 -9.71 9.54 -10.25
C GLU A 522 -10.05 8.15 -9.70
N GLN A 523 -9.66 7.10 -10.42
CA GLN A 523 -9.90 5.73 -10.01
C GLN A 523 -8.76 4.80 -10.43
N TRP A 524 -8.49 3.79 -9.60
CA TRP A 524 -7.52 2.74 -9.93
C TRP A 524 -8.19 1.59 -10.67
N LEU A 525 -7.66 1.23 -11.83
CA LEU A 525 -8.03 0.05 -12.60
C LEU A 525 -6.96 -1.03 -12.42
N ARG A 526 -7.36 -2.26 -12.15
CA ARG A 526 -6.45 -3.43 -12.13
C ARG A 526 -6.40 -4.04 -13.52
N GLN A 527 -5.25 -4.63 -13.84
CA GLN A 527 -5.11 -5.47 -15.02
C GLN A 527 -6.15 -6.60 -14.99
N ASN A 528 -6.90 -6.74 -16.08
CA ASN A 528 -7.78 -7.87 -16.29
C ASN A 528 -6.93 -9.00 -16.87
N LEU A 529 -6.65 -10.03 -16.07
CA LEU A 529 -6.00 -11.25 -16.55
C LEU A 529 -7.07 -12.30 -16.88
N PRO A 530 -6.94 -13.05 -18.00
CA PRO A 530 -7.82 -14.17 -18.30
C PRO A 530 -7.57 -15.35 -17.33
N GLU A 531 -8.62 -16.06 -16.95
CA GLU A 531 -8.49 -17.38 -16.31
C GLU A 531 -7.68 -18.30 -17.25
N PRO A 532 -6.67 -19.07 -16.76
CA PRO A 532 -6.57 -19.69 -15.43
C PRO A 532 -5.50 -19.07 -14.51
N TRP A 533 -5.21 -17.77 -14.61
CA TRP A 533 -4.36 -17.10 -13.62
C TRP A 533 -5.13 -17.00 -12.29
N ASP A 534 -5.05 -18.05 -11.46
CA ASP A 534 -5.50 -17.98 -10.07
C ASP A 534 -4.78 -16.82 -9.36
N ASP A 535 -5.52 -15.99 -8.62
CA ASP A 535 -4.95 -14.96 -7.74
C ASP A 535 -3.92 -15.66 -6.82
N PRO A 536 -2.63 -15.25 -6.81
CA PRO A 536 -1.61 -15.92 -6.01
C PRO A 536 -1.87 -15.81 -4.50
#